data_AF-A0A4R4BLJ8-F1
#
_entry.id   AF-A0A4R4BLJ8-F1
#
_cell.length_a   1.000
_cell.length_b   1.000
_cell.length_c   1.000
_cell.angle_alpha   90.00
_cell.angle_beta   90.00
_cell.angle_gamma   90.00
#
_symmetry.space_group_name_H-M   'P 1'
#
loop_
_entity.id
_entity.type
_entity.pdbx_description
1 polymer ?
#
loop_
_entity_poly.entity_id
_entity_poly.type
_entity_poly.pdbx_seq_one_letter_code
_entity_poly.pdbx_strand_id
1 'polypeptide(L)'
;MATGLGGGALLGSALLQELLPVPDLSVPWSMLYEKLIRSALIEELMRYLLTLLIVTQKKDTWRKQVFIGTGEVQNFLFWGLWGAFGGLVFATLETILYTLRFSGSLWVRLLPTSLIHGTCGALIGKGVYKEKGRGSFIFALAIHGLYNVLVGLPFFFSAIGVIFAVLVFFVFWLPLLKEVKK
;
A
#
# COMPACT_ATOMS: atom_id res chain seq x y z
N MET A 1 5.29 -20.76 -6.36
CA MET A 1 6.00 -19.70 -7.11
C MET A 1 5.63 -18.27 -6.69
N ALA A 2 4.44 -17.98 -6.13
CA ALA A 2 4.06 -16.62 -5.72
C ALA A 2 4.82 -16.06 -4.47
N THR A 3 5.37 -16.94 -3.63
CA THR A 3 6.10 -16.56 -2.40
C THR A 3 7.46 -15.90 -2.64
N GLY A 4 8.10 -16.16 -3.79
CA GLY A 4 9.40 -15.56 -4.14
C GLY A 4 9.31 -14.15 -4.73
N LEU A 5 8.20 -13.83 -5.41
CA LEU A 5 8.02 -12.54 -6.09
C LEU A 5 7.74 -11.39 -5.12
N GLY A 6 7.05 -11.66 -4.01
CA GLY A 6 6.84 -10.68 -2.94
C GLY A 6 8.15 -10.23 -2.31
N GLY A 7 8.98 -11.19 -1.87
CA GLY A 7 10.28 -10.90 -1.26
C GLY A 7 11.25 -10.15 -2.18
N GLY A 8 11.26 -10.47 -3.49
CA GLY A 8 12.10 -9.79 -4.47
C GLY A 8 11.71 -8.33 -4.73
N ALA A 9 10.41 -8.03 -4.88
CA ALA A 9 9.93 -6.66 -5.04
C ALA A 9 10.22 -5.80 -3.80
N LEU A 10 10.21 -6.41 -2.62
CA LEU A 10 10.48 -5.78 -1.33
C LEU A 10 11.96 -5.44 -1.12
N LEU A 11 12.85 -6.40 -1.39
CA LEU A 11 14.30 -6.15 -1.41
C LEU A 11 14.65 -5.11 -2.48
N GLY A 12 13.98 -5.15 -3.63
CA GLY A 12 14.10 -4.14 -4.67
C GLY A 12 13.73 -2.74 -4.18
N SER A 13 12.60 -2.57 -3.48
CA SER A 13 12.24 -1.27 -2.90
C SER A 13 13.26 -0.76 -1.88
N ALA A 14 13.72 -1.62 -0.97
CA ALA A 14 14.70 -1.21 0.04
C ALA A 14 16.03 -0.81 -0.60
N LEU A 15 16.53 -1.57 -1.58
CA LEU A 15 17.76 -1.25 -2.30
C LEU A 15 17.63 0.05 -3.12
N LEU A 16 16.49 0.27 -3.80
CA LEU A 16 16.26 1.51 -4.53
C LEU A 16 16.20 2.73 -3.60
N GLN A 17 15.67 2.58 -2.39
CA GLN A 17 15.66 3.64 -1.38
C GLN A 17 17.07 4.01 -0.90
N GLU A 18 17.96 3.03 -0.77
CA GLU A 18 19.38 3.26 -0.40
C GLU A 18 20.19 3.93 -1.52
N LEU A 19 19.80 3.73 -2.79
CA LEU A 19 20.46 4.35 -3.93
C LEU A 19 20.07 5.82 -4.14
N LEU A 20 18.98 6.27 -3.53
CA LEU A 20 18.54 7.67 -3.62
C LEU A 20 19.24 8.55 -2.58
N PRO A 21 19.61 9.78 -2.94
CA PRO A 21 20.26 10.70 -2.01
C PRO A 21 19.38 10.97 -0.80
N VAL A 22 19.98 10.89 0.39
CA VAL A 22 19.37 11.29 1.66
C VAL A 22 19.33 12.81 1.68
N PRO A 23 18.15 13.44 1.74
CA PRO A 23 18.06 14.88 1.69
C PRO A 23 18.31 15.47 3.09
N ASP A 24 18.78 16.71 3.16
CA ASP A 24 18.92 17.43 4.43
C ASP A 24 17.54 17.81 4.98
N LEU A 25 17.13 17.17 6.07
CA LEU A 25 15.82 17.35 6.72
C LEU A 25 15.63 18.74 7.37
N SER A 26 16.66 19.59 7.39
CA SER A 26 16.55 20.99 7.82
C SER A 26 15.72 21.86 6.86
N VAL A 27 15.50 21.40 5.62
CA VAL A 27 14.75 22.10 4.58
C VAL A 27 13.29 21.60 4.51
N PRO A 28 12.25 22.42 4.59
CA PRO A 28 10.86 21.93 4.60
C PRO A 28 10.47 21.02 3.42
N TRP A 29 11.02 21.29 2.23
CA TRP A 29 10.77 20.50 1.01
C TRP A 29 11.46 19.14 1.00
N SER A 30 12.52 18.94 1.79
CA SER A 30 13.22 17.65 1.87
C SER A 30 12.41 16.59 2.59
N MET A 31 11.55 16.98 3.54
CA MET A 31 10.63 16.06 4.20
C MET A 31 9.59 15.52 3.20
N LEU A 32 9.07 16.38 2.31
CA LEU A 32 8.18 15.94 1.24
C LEU A 32 8.90 15.00 0.27
N TYR A 33 10.13 15.33 -0.13
CA TYR A 33 10.94 14.43 -0.97
C TYR A 33 11.19 13.07 -0.30
N GLU A 34 11.60 13.06 0.97
CA GLU A 34 11.89 11.83 1.72
C GLU A 34 10.64 10.95 1.86
N LYS A 35 9.51 11.55 2.26
CA LYS A 35 8.28 10.79 2.58
C LYS A 35 7.46 10.41 1.35
N LEU A 36 7.40 11.28 0.33
CA LEU A 36 6.62 11.05 -0.87
C LEU A 36 7.43 10.36 -1.98
N ILE A 37 8.64 10.82 -2.27
CA ILE A 37 9.43 10.35 -3.43
C ILE A 37 10.30 9.16 -3.04
N ARG A 38 11.07 9.27 -1.95
CA ARG A 38 11.98 8.19 -1.56
C ARG A 38 11.22 7.01 -0.94
N SER A 39 10.27 7.26 -0.04
CA SER A 39 9.47 6.18 0.57
C SER A 39 8.24 5.80 -0.27
N ALA A 40 7.18 6.62 -0.24
CA ALA A 40 5.87 6.21 -0.75
C ALA A 40 5.87 5.86 -2.25
N LEU A 41 6.54 6.65 -3.10
CA LEU A 41 6.59 6.41 -4.54
C LEU A 41 7.26 5.08 -4.87
N ILE A 42 8.41 4.79 -4.26
CA ILE A 42 9.11 3.52 -4.51
C ILE A 42 8.24 2.34 -4.07
N GLU A 43 7.64 2.42 -2.89
CA GLU A 43 6.84 1.32 -2.34
C GLU A 43 5.56 1.07 -3.15
N GLU A 44 4.83 2.14 -3.51
CA GLU A 44 3.64 2.00 -4.34
C GLU A 44 4.00 1.59 -5.77
N LEU A 45 5.13 2.03 -6.32
CA LEU A 45 5.58 1.61 -7.64
C LEU A 45 5.91 0.12 -7.66
N MET A 46 6.66 -0.38 -6.67
CA MET A 46 6.94 -1.81 -6.56
C MET A 46 5.66 -2.62 -6.39
N ARG A 47 4.73 -2.14 -5.56
CA ARG A 47 3.42 -2.79 -5.38
C ARG A 47 2.62 -2.81 -6.67
N TYR A 48 2.61 -1.70 -7.41
CA TYR A 48 1.94 -1.58 -8.71
C TYR A 48 2.52 -2.55 -9.73
N LEU A 49 3.85 -2.57 -9.88
CA LEU A 49 4.54 -3.45 -10.83
C LEU A 49 4.35 -4.93 -10.49
N LEU A 50 4.45 -5.30 -9.21
CA LEU A 50 4.21 -6.66 -8.76
C LEU A 50 2.76 -7.09 -9.03
N THR A 51 1.80 -6.21 -8.73
CA THR A 51 0.38 -6.48 -8.98
C THR A 51 0.10 -6.60 -10.48
N LEU A 52 0.67 -5.72 -11.29
CA LEU A 52 0.58 -5.78 -12.75
C LEU A 52 1.16 -7.09 -13.29
N LEU A 53 2.34 -7.50 -12.82
CA LEU A 53 2.97 -8.76 -13.21
C LEU A 53 2.08 -9.96 -12.85
N ILE A 54 1.58 -10.03 -11.63
CA ILE A 54 0.70 -11.13 -11.17
C ILE A 54 -0.58 -11.17 -12.00
N VAL A 55 -1.26 -10.03 -12.16
CA VAL A 55 -2.51 -9.93 -12.91
C VAL A 55 -2.29 -10.33 -14.37
N THR A 56 -1.24 -9.83 -15.03
CA THR A 56 -0.95 -10.13 -16.46
C THR A 56 -0.57 -11.59 -16.68
N GLN A 57 0.30 -12.17 -15.85
CA GLN A 57 0.74 -13.57 -16.01
C GLN A 57 -0.35 -14.59 -15.70
N LYS A 58 -1.33 -14.21 -14.88
CA LYS A 58 -2.34 -15.13 -14.35
C LYS A 58 -3.76 -14.75 -14.77
N LYS A 59 -3.95 -13.69 -15.58
CA LYS A 59 -5.25 -13.14 -15.99
C LYS A 59 -6.17 -14.24 -16.50
N ASP A 60 -5.70 -15.04 -17.45
CA ASP A 60 -6.51 -16.04 -18.14
C ASP A 60 -6.80 -17.26 -17.27
N THR A 61 -5.81 -17.71 -16.49
CA THR A 61 -5.98 -18.80 -15.54
C THR A 61 -6.99 -18.42 -14.46
N TRP A 62 -6.94 -17.18 -13.96
CA TRP A 62 -7.77 -16.72 -12.85
C TRP A 62 -9.17 -16.34 -13.32
N ARG A 63 -9.29 -15.81 -14.54
CA ARG A 63 -10.58 -15.71 -15.25
C ARG A 63 -11.27 -17.07 -15.43
N LYS A 64 -10.51 -18.16 -15.57
CA LYS A 64 -11.08 -19.50 -15.73
C LYS A 64 -11.36 -20.22 -14.41
N GLN A 65 -10.54 -19.99 -13.38
CA GLN A 65 -10.59 -20.73 -12.11
C GLN A 65 -11.36 -20.03 -10.97
N VAL A 66 -11.49 -18.70 -11.00
CA VAL A 66 -12.04 -17.90 -9.89
C VAL A 66 -13.43 -17.33 -10.20
N PHE A 67 -13.95 -17.54 -11.41
CA PHE A 67 -15.31 -17.16 -11.79
C PHE A 67 -16.36 -18.08 -11.11
N ILE A 68 -16.57 -17.87 -9.81
CA ILE A 68 -17.72 -18.41 -9.06
C ILE A 68 -18.82 -17.33 -8.92
N GLY A 69 -18.65 -16.15 -9.52
CA GLY A 69 -19.78 -15.26 -9.67
C GLY A 69 -19.60 -14.15 -10.70
N THR A 70 -20.72 -13.82 -11.33
CA THR A 70 -20.84 -12.96 -12.51
C THR A 70 -20.87 -11.46 -12.18
N GLY A 71 -20.68 -11.08 -10.91
CA GLY A 71 -20.83 -9.70 -10.44
C GLY A 71 -19.55 -8.87 -10.50
N GLU A 72 -19.66 -7.58 -10.83
CA GLU A 72 -18.55 -6.62 -10.69
C GLU A 72 -18.02 -6.54 -9.25
N VAL A 73 -18.89 -6.71 -8.25
CA VAL A 73 -18.54 -6.64 -6.82
C VAL A 73 -17.64 -7.80 -6.41
N GLN A 74 -17.89 -9.02 -6.88
CA GLN A 74 -17.07 -10.19 -6.54
C GLN A 74 -15.68 -10.09 -7.17
N ASN A 75 -15.61 -9.65 -8.43
CA ASN A 75 -14.33 -9.37 -9.09
C ASN A 75 -13.57 -8.23 -8.37
N PHE A 76 -14.28 -7.18 -7.97
CA PHE A 76 -13.70 -6.11 -7.15
C PHE A 76 -13.08 -6.66 -5.87
N LEU A 77 -13.83 -7.47 -5.11
CA LEU A 77 -13.39 -7.98 -3.81
C LEU A 77 -12.18 -8.88 -3.99
N PHE A 78 -12.22 -9.76 -4.99
CA PHE A 78 -11.14 -10.68 -5.22
C PHE A 78 -9.82 -9.96 -5.52
N TRP A 79 -9.79 -9.05 -6.50
CA TRP A 79 -8.57 -8.31 -6.87
C TRP A 79 -8.17 -7.25 -5.84
N GLY A 80 -9.15 -6.64 -5.18
CA GLY A 80 -8.92 -5.72 -4.07
C GLY A 80 -8.33 -6.42 -2.86
N LEU A 81 -8.82 -7.60 -2.48
CA LEU A 81 -8.27 -8.39 -1.37
C LEU A 81 -6.89 -8.94 -1.70
N TRP A 82 -6.63 -9.33 -2.95
CA TRP A 82 -5.29 -9.72 -3.37
C TRP A 82 -4.29 -8.56 -3.29
N GLY A 83 -4.71 -7.40 -3.79
CA GLY A 83 -3.94 -6.17 -3.66
C GLY A 83 -3.70 -5.81 -2.18
N ALA A 84 -4.74 -5.91 -1.35
CA ALA A 84 -4.65 -5.65 0.10
C ALA A 84 -3.68 -6.62 0.79
N PHE A 85 -3.71 -7.90 0.45
CA PHE A 85 -2.77 -8.89 0.95
C PHE A 85 -1.33 -8.51 0.61
N GLY A 86 -1.07 -8.12 -0.65
CA GLY A 86 0.22 -7.56 -1.05
C GLY A 86 0.61 -6.34 -0.23
N GLY A 87 -0.34 -5.43 0.03
CA GLY A 87 -0.16 -4.30 0.93
C GLY A 87 0.25 -4.70 2.35
N LEU A 88 -0.44 -5.66 2.95
CA LEU A 88 -0.16 -6.14 4.32
C LEU A 88 1.22 -6.80 4.43
N VAL A 89 1.70 -7.45 3.37
CA VAL A 89 3.07 -7.97 3.31
C VAL A 89 4.09 -6.82 3.39
N PHE A 90 3.87 -5.71 2.68
CA PHE A 90 4.70 -4.50 2.80
C PHE A 90 4.62 -3.91 4.22
N ALA A 91 3.42 -3.76 4.79
CA ALA A 91 3.24 -3.24 6.15
C ALA A 91 3.98 -4.06 7.21
N THR A 92 3.92 -5.39 7.09
CA THR A 92 4.58 -6.30 8.04
C THR A 92 6.09 -6.09 8.01
N LEU A 93 6.69 -6.01 6.83
CA LEU A 93 8.13 -5.80 6.69
C LEU A 93 8.56 -4.41 7.11
N GLU A 94 7.81 -3.37 6.72
CA GLU A 94 8.09 -2.00 7.18
C GLU A 94 8.08 -1.96 8.72
N THR A 95 7.09 -2.59 9.32
CA THR A 95 6.98 -2.67 10.78
C THR A 95 8.17 -3.41 11.40
N ILE A 96 8.62 -4.53 10.81
CA ILE A 96 9.82 -5.26 11.26
C ILE A 96 11.06 -4.37 11.17
N LEU A 97 11.32 -3.76 10.01
CA LEU A 97 12.49 -2.90 9.77
C LEU A 97 12.54 -1.73 10.74
N TYR A 98 11.41 -1.09 11.00
CA TYR A 98 11.35 0.00 11.98
C TYR A 98 11.48 -0.48 13.42
N THR A 99 10.95 -1.64 13.77
CA THR A 99 11.09 -2.20 15.13
C THR A 99 12.54 -2.56 15.43
N LEU A 100 13.28 -3.04 14.42
CA LEU A 100 14.72 -3.26 14.53
C LEU A 100 15.50 -1.95 14.73
N ARG A 101 15.00 -0.83 14.19
CA ARG A 101 15.67 0.48 14.24
C ARG A 101 15.26 1.34 15.44
N PHE A 102 14.04 1.19 15.95
CA PHE A 102 13.46 2.00 17.02
C PHE A 102 12.62 1.13 17.97
N SER A 103 13.22 0.73 19.10
CA SER A 103 12.54 -0.05 20.13
C SER A 103 11.44 0.77 20.84
N GLY A 104 10.19 0.30 20.81
CA GLY A 104 9.10 0.85 21.66
C GLY A 104 7.85 1.38 20.95
N SER A 105 7.81 1.41 19.61
CA SER A 105 6.68 1.98 18.84
C SER A 105 5.89 0.97 17.98
N LEU A 106 6.15 -0.33 18.16
CA LEU A 106 5.62 -1.42 17.31
C LEU A 106 4.11 -1.31 17.09
N TRP A 107 3.32 -1.22 18.16
CA TRP A 107 1.85 -1.24 18.08
C TRP A 107 1.24 0.05 17.54
N VAL A 108 1.88 1.20 17.81
CA VAL A 108 1.42 2.51 17.35
C VAL A 108 1.60 2.66 15.84
N ARG A 109 2.57 1.95 15.24
CA ARG A 109 2.78 1.96 13.78
C ARG A 109 2.12 0.78 13.09
N LEU A 110 2.16 -0.42 13.66
CA LEU A 110 1.66 -1.64 13.02
C LEU A 110 0.23 -1.49 12.50
N LEU A 111 -0.70 -1.04 13.35
CA LEU A 111 -2.11 -0.94 12.97
C LEU A 111 -2.32 0.14 11.89
N PRO A 112 -1.92 1.41 12.08
CA PRO A 112 -2.10 2.44 11.05
C PRO A 112 -1.38 2.12 9.73
N THR A 113 -0.15 1.61 9.79
CA THR A 113 0.60 1.15 8.62
C THR A 113 -0.14 0.03 7.88
N SER A 114 -0.66 -0.97 8.61
CA SER A 114 -1.44 -2.06 7.99
C SER A 114 -2.70 -1.55 7.29
N LEU A 115 -3.41 -0.58 7.89
CA LEU A 115 -4.60 0.02 7.30
C LEU A 115 -4.28 0.79 6.01
N ILE A 116 -3.22 1.61 6.01
CA ILE A 116 -2.78 2.38 4.84
C ILE A 116 -2.32 1.45 3.73
N HIS A 117 -1.40 0.53 4.02
CA HIS A 117 -0.85 -0.35 2.99
C HIS A 117 -1.91 -1.31 2.45
N GLY A 118 -2.77 -1.87 3.31
CA GLY A 118 -3.88 -2.70 2.87
C GLY A 118 -4.83 -1.95 1.94
N THR A 119 -5.13 -0.69 2.25
CA THR A 119 -6.01 0.14 1.41
C THR A 119 -5.34 0.55 0.09
N CYS A 120 -4.08 0.96 0.12
CA CYS A 120 -3.29 1.30 -1.08
C CYS A 120 -3.12 0.08 -2.00
N GLY A 121 -2.83 -1.08 -1.41
CA GLY A 121 -2.80 -2.35 -2.12
C GLY A 121 -4.12 -2.68 -2.78
N ALA A 122 -5.25 -2.53 -2.08
CA ALA A 122 -6.57 -2.78 -2.66
C ALA A 122 -6.90 -1.83 -3.82
N LEU A 123 -6.56 -0.54 -3.69
CA LEU A 123 -6.71 0.46 -4.75
C LEU A 123 -5.94 0.05 -6.00
N ILE A 124 -4.67 -0.32 -5.85
CA ILE A 124 -3.81 -0.78 -6.94
C ILE A 124 -4.33 -2.06 -7.58
N GLY A 125 -4.68 -3.07 -6.76
CA GLY A 125 -5.27 -4.34 -7.23
C GLY A 125 -6.50 -4.15 -8.10
N LYS A 126 -7.45 -3.33 -7.62
CA LYS A 126 -8.64 -2.94 -8.38
C LYS A 126 -8.29 -2.20 -9.66
N GLY A 127 -7.42 -1.21 -9.57
CA GLY A 127 -7.06 -0.33 -10.69
C GLY A 127 -6.42 -1.10 -11.83
N VAL A 128 -5.45 -1.97 -11.51
CA VAL A 128 -4.78 -2.84 -12.48
C VAL A 128 -5.78 -3.78 -13.16
N TYR A 129 -6.69 -4.39 -12.40
CA TYR A 129 -7.70 -5.27 -12.97
C TYR A 129 -8.68 -4.55 -13.92
N LYS A 130 -9.18 -3.37 -13.53
CA LYS A 130 -10.10 -2.56 -14.37
C LYS A 130 -9.39 -1.78 -15.48
N GLU A 131 -8.09 -1.99 -15.70
CA GLU A 131 -7.25 -1.26 -16.67
C GLU A 131 -7.26 0.27 -16.44
N LYS A 132 -7.63 0.70 -15.21
CA LYS A 132 -7.61 2.09 -14.71
C LYS A 132 -6.47 2.29 -13.71
N GLY A 133 -5.37 1.56 -13.88
CA GLY A 133 -4.29 1.43 -12.91
C GLY A 133 -3.62 2.74 -12.52
N ARG A 134 -3.48 3.68 -13.47
CA ARG A 134 -2.80 4.96 -13.24
C ARG A 134 -3.48 5.83 -12.18
N GLY A 135 -4.81 6.01 -12.27
CA GLY A 135 -5.55 6.84 -11.31
C GLY A 135 -5.54 6.24 -9.91
N SER A 136 -5.73 4.92 -9.81
CA SER A 136 -5.65 4.19 -8.54
C SER A 136 -4.25 4.24 -7.93
N PHE A 137 -3.21 4.16 -8.74
CA PHE A 137 -1.82 4.29 -8.31
C PHE A 137 -1.52 5.70 -7.77
N ILE A 138 -1.88 6.75 -8.51
CA ILE A 138 -1.66 8.14 -8.08
C ILE A 138 -2.39 8.42 -6.77
N PHE A 139 -3.61 7.90 -6.62
CA PHE A 139 -4.38 8.06 -5.38
C PHE A 139 -3.76 7.30 -4.20
N ALA A 140 -3.31 6.06 -4.42
CA ALA A 140 -2.57 5.29 -3.41
C ALA A 140 -1.28 6.01 -2.98
N LEU A 141 -0.52 6.55 -3.94
CA LEU A 141 0.67 7.34 -3.69
C LEU A 141 0.38 8.59 -2.85
N ALA A 142 -0.68 9.33 -3.18
CA ALA A 142 -1.07 10.53 -2.45
C ALA A 142 -1.47 10.21 -0.99
N ILE A 143 -2.26 9.15 -0.79
CA ILE A 143 -2.68 8.69 0.55
C ILE A 143 -1.47 8.26 1.37
N HIS A 144 -0.62 7.38 0.81
CA HIS A 144 0.53 6.85 1.53
C HIS A 144 1.55 7.95 1.83
N GLY A 145 1.88 8.80 0.85
CA GLY A 145 2.77 9.93 1.04
C GLY A 145 2.27 10.90 2.11
N LEU A 146 0.97 11.23 2.10
CA LEU A 146 0.37 12.08 3.13
C LEU A 146 0.45 11.45 4.52
N TYR A 147 0.14 10.15 4.63
CA TYR A 147 0.31 9.41 5.88
C TYR A 147 1.76 9.51 6.39
N ASN A 148 2.75 9.26 5.52
CA ASN A 148 4.17 9.29 5.87
C ASN A 148 4.65 10.68 6.33
N VAL A 149 4.10 11.75 5.75
CA VAL A 149 4.34 13.12 6.20
C VAL A 149 3.76 13.35 7.59
N LEU A 150 2.49 12.98 7.81
CA LEU A 150 1.80 13.18 9.09
C LEU A 150 2.47 12.43 10.25
N VAL A 151 2.87 11.17 10.03
CA VAL A 151 3.57 10.39 11.07
C VAL A 151 5.03 10.77 11.26
N GLY A 152 5.64 11.45 10.29
CA GLY A 152 7.01 11.97 10.39
C GLY A 152 7.13 13.28 11.19
N LEU A 153 6.01 13.95 11.46
CA LEU A 153 5.93 15.19 12.22
C LEU A 153 5.80 14.92 13.74
N PRO A 154 6.02 15.94 14.60
CA PRO A 154 5.92 15.80 16.06
C PRO A 154 4.59 15.23 16.56
N PHE A 155 4.57 14.72 17.80
CA PHE A 155 3.51 13.90 18.41
C PHE A 155 2.05 14.21 18.01
N PHE A 156 1.65 15.49 17.99
CA PHE A 156 0.30 15.91 17.60
C PHE A 156 -0.07 15.48 16.17
N PHE A 157 0.85 15.63 15.22
CA PHE A 157 0.65 15.26 13.82
C PHE A 157 0.71 13.74 13.63
N SER A 158 1.49 13.02 14.44
CA SER A 158 1.50 11.56 14.41
C SER A 158 0.12 10.99 14.77
N ALA A 159 -0.56 11.56 15.77
CA ALA A 159 -1.93 11.19 16.10
C ALA A 159 -2.92 11.50 14.96
N ILE A 160 -2.75 12.62 14.25
CA ILE A 160 -3.52 12.94 13.03
C ILE A 160 -3.27 11.89 11.95
N GLY A 161 -2.03 11.43 11.76
CA GLY A 161 -1.69 10.36 10.83
C GLY A 161 -2.41 9.04 11.14
N VAL A 162 -2.53 8.69 12.42
CA VAL A 162 -3.30 7.51 12.87
C VAL A 162 -4.78 7.67 12.55
N ILE A 163 -5.38 8.82 12.88
CA ILE A 163 -6.79 9.10 12.59
C ILE A 163 -7.03 9.06 11.08
N PHE A 164 -6.14 9.66 10.30
CA PHE A 164 -6.19 9.64 8.84
C PHE A 164 -6.20 8.21 8.29
N ALA A 165 -5.32 7.32 8.77
CA ALA A 165 -5.30 5.92 8.36
C ALA A 165 -6.62 5.19 8.63
N VAL A 166 -7.21 5.42 9.81
CA VAL A 166 -8.51 4.85 10.18
C VAL A 166 -9.62 5.39 9.28
N LEU A 167 -9.65 6.70 9.01
CA LEU A 167 -10.64 7.32 8.14
C LEU A 167 -10.55 6.79 6.70
N VAL A 168 -9.33 6.72 6.15
CA VAL A 168 -9.09 6.16 4.82
C VAL A 168 -9.62 4.73 4.73
N PHE A 169 -9.34 3.91 5.75
CA PHE A 169 -9.85 2.54 5.80
C PHE A 169 -11.38 2.51 5.79
N PHE A 170 -12.05 3.27 6.65
CA PHE A 170 -13.52 3.26 6.70
C PHE A 170 -14.15 3.83 5.44
N VAL A 171 -13.64 4.93 4.90
CA VAL A 171 -14.15 5.53 3.65
C VAL A 171 -14.02 4.56 2.49
N PHE A 172 -12.92 3.80 2.41
CA PHE A 172 -12.72 2.85 1.34
C PHE A 172 -13.52 1.54 1.54
N TRP A 173 -13.41 0.91 2.70
CA TRP A 173 -13.93 -0.45 2.93
C TRP A 173 -15.40 -0.50 3.38
N LEU A 174 -15.90 0.52 4.08
CA LEU A 174 -17.28 0.48 4.60
C LEU A 174 -18.35 0.44 3.50
N PRO A 175 -18.25 1.18 2.39
CA PRO A 175 -19.19 1.06 1.27
C PRO A 175 -19.18 -0.36 0.67
N LEU A 176 -17.99 -0.96 0.53
CA LEU A 176 -17.82 -2.30 -0.02
C LEU A 176 -18.45 -3.38 0.86
N LEU A 177 -18.28 -3.27 2.18
CA LEU A 177 -18.91 -4.18 3.13
C LEU A 177 -20.44 -4.11 3.09
N LYS A 178 -21.02 -2.96 2.71
CA LYS A 178 -22.48 -2.82 2.53
C LYS A 178 -22.97 -3.46 1.23
N GLU A 179 -22.15 -3.46 0.18
CA GLU A 179 -22.49 -4.09 -1.11
C GLU A 179 -22.45 -5.62 -1.04
N VAL A 180 -21.60 -6.19 -0.18
CA VAL A 180 -21.52 -7.66 0.02
C VAL A 180 -22.74 -8.25 0.74
N LYS A 181 -23.45 -7.43 1.52
CA LYS A 181 -24.61 -7.87 2.32
C LYS A 181 -25.95 -7.83 1.55
N LYS A 182 -25.93 -7.41 0.29
CA LYS A 182 -27.10 -7.39 -0.60
C LYS A 182 -27.05 -8.58 -1.54
#